data_AF-A0A1A8QYB4-F1
#
_entry.id   AF-A0A1A8QYB4-F1
#
_cell.length_a   1.000
_cell.length_b   1.000
_cell.length_c   1.000
_cell.angle_alpha   90.00
_cell.angle_beta   90.00
_cell.angle_gamma   90.00
#
_symmetry.space_group_name_H-M   'P 1'
#
loop_
_entity.id
_entity.type
_entity.pdbx_description
1 polymer ?
#
loop_
_entity_poly.entity_id
_entity_poly.type
_entity_poly.pdbx_seq_one_letter_code
_entity_poly.pdbx_strand_id
1 'polypeptide(L)'
;DGDNFHFQTITTLKTYECLFKIGEEFEEVTKGMDNRLCQSVVNWDNDKLVCVQKGEKKNRGWTHWVQGNELHLELKCEGKVCKQVFKRIQ
;
A
#
# COMPACT_ATOMS: atom_id res chain seq x y z
N ASP A 1 0.40 15.52 -1.06
CA ASP A 1 1.00 16.86 -0.91
C ASP A 1 2.39 16.81 -1.51
N GLY A 2 2.50 17.18 -2.79
CA GLY A 2 3.67 16.82 -3.60
C GLY A 2 3.91 15.32 -3.55
N ASP A 3 5.08 14.93 -3.04
CA ASP A 3 5.52 13.54 -2.87
C ASP A 3 5.09 12.91 -1.54
N ASN A 4 4.44 13.65 -0.65
CA ASN A 4 3.95 13.13 0.62
C ASN A 4 2.53 12.56 0.44
N PHE A 5 2.36 11.31 0.80
CA PHE A 5 1.10 10.58 0.72
C PHE A 5 0.63 10.16 2.11
N HIS A 6 -0.69 10.20 2.28
CA HIS A 6 -1.37 9.66 3.45
C HIS A 6 -2.50 8.76 2.95
N PHE A 7 -2.35 7.45 3.17
CA PHE A 7 -3.35 6.45 2.84
C PHE A 7 -4.06 5.99 4.12
N GLN A 8 -5.38 5.91 4.03
CA GLN A 8 -6.23 5.39 5.10
C GLN A 8 -7.12 4.28 4.53
N THR A 9 -6.96 3.07 5.09
CA THR A 9 -7.86 1.94 4.81
C THR A 9 -8.83 1.83 5.96
N ILE A 10 -10.10 2.19 5.72
CA ILE A 10 -11.14 2.31 6.75
C ILE A 10 -12.11 1.13 6.64
N THR A 11 -12.34 0.47 7.77
CA THR A 11 -13.41 -0.53 7.93
C THR A 11 -14.24 -0.18 9.17
N THR A 12 -15.38 -0.86 9.36
CA THR A 12 -16.21 -0.66 10.56
C THR A 12 -15.51 -1.05 11.86
N LEU A 13 -14.48 -1.90 11.80
CA LEU A 13 -13.78 -2.42 12.97
C LEU A 13 -12.46 -1.69 13.24
N LYS A 14 -11.76 -1.30 12.17
CA LYS A 14 -10.40 -0.77 12.27
C LYS A 14 -10.04 0.11 11.08
N THR A 15 -9.30 1.17 11.39
CA THR A 15 -8.57 1.99 10.41
C THR A 15 -7.09 1.64 10.45
N TYR A 16 -6.49 1.53 9.28
CA TYR A 16 -5.05 1.42 9.09
C TYR A 16 -4.57 2.66 8.32
N GLU A 17 -3.52 3.30 8.83
CA GLU A 17 -2.95 4.52 8.27
C GLU A 17 -1.52 4.27 7.81
N CYS A 18 -1.17 4.82 6.64
CA CYS A 18 0.16 4.73 6.08
C CYS A 18 0.56 6.11 5.56
N LEU A 19 1.56 6.71 6.20
CA LEU A 19 2.14 7.99 5.78
C LEU A 19 3.54 7.71 5.23
N PHE A 20 3.79 8.18 4.02
CA PHE A 20 5.09 7.97 3.37
C PHE A 20 5.37 9.09 2.39
N LYS A 21 6.65 9.21 2.06
CA LYS A 21 7.12 10.06 0.98
C LYS A 21 7.67 9.18 -0.15
N ILE A 22 7.37 9.54 -1.39
CA ILE A 22 7.85 8.78 -2.55
C ILE A 22 9.38 8.71 -2.55
N GLY A 23 9.92 7.51 -2.77
CA GLY A 23 11.36 7.25 -2.85
C GLY A 23 12.08 7.12 -1.51
N GLU A 24 11.42 7.42 -0.39
CA GLU A 24 12.04 7.34 0.94
C GLU A 24 11.63 6.04 1.65
N GLU A 25 12.63 5.31 2.15
CA GLU A 25 12.40 4.15 3.01
C GLU A 25 11.89 4.61 4.38
N PHE A 26 10.86 3.93 4.88
CA PHE A 26 10.26 4.20 6.18
C PHE A 26 9.97 2.90 6.93
N GLU A 27 9.94 3.01 8.25
CA GLU A 27 9.54 1.89 9.11
C GLU A 27 8.02 1.80 9.15
N GLU A 28 7.48 0.65 8.76
CA GLU A 28 6.05 0.37 8.74
C GLU A 28 5.74 -0.74 9.75
N VAL A 29 4.90 -0.42 10.73
CA VAL A 29 4.34 -1.41 11.66
C VAL A 29 2.93 -1.77 11.21
N THR A 30 2.72 -3.01 10.78
CA THR A 30 1.41 -3.49 10.27
C THR A 30 0.46 -3.88 11.39
N LYS A 31 0.34 -3.00 12.40
CA LYS A 31 -0.36 -3.25 13.65
C LYS A 31 -1.85 -3.50 13.42
N GLY A 32 -2.33 -4.65 13.89
CA GLY A 32 -3.68 -5.19 13.72
C GLY A 32 -4.06 -5.54 12.28
N MET A 33 -3.06 -5.70 11.42
CA MET A 33 -3.10 -6.70 10.36
C MET A 33 -2.34 -7.92 10.89
N ASP A 34 -1.08 -8.09 10.50
CA ASP A 34 -0.23 -9.20 10.90
C ASP A 34 0.83 -8.84 11.96
N ASN A 35 0.82 -7.61 12.47
CA ASN A 35 1.67 -7.12 13.58
C ASN A 35 3.18 -7.30 13.33
N ARG A 36 3.63 -7.02 12.11
CA ARG A 36 5.06 -7.12 11.73
C ARG A 36 5.68 -5.76 11.50
N LEU A 37 6.99 -5.71 11.69
CA LEU A 37 7.83 -4.60 11.28
C LEU A 37 8.33 -4.85 9.85
N CYS A 38 8.13 -3.89 8.97
CA CYS A 38 8.68 -3.89 7.62
C CYS A 38 9.45 -2.60 7.38
N GLN A 39 10.51 -2.66 6.57
CA GLN A 39 11.02 -1.48 5.88
C GLN A 39 10.34 -1.36 4.54
N SER A 40 9.57 -0.29 4.38
CA SER A 40 8.72 -0.07 3.22
C SER A 40 9.24 1.11 2.41
N VAL A 41 9.14 1.00 1.10
CA VAL A 41 9.42 2.10 0.17
C VAL A 41 8.39 2.10 -0.93
N VAL A 42 7.86 3.28 -1.25
CA VAL A 42 6.88 3.47 -2.31
C VAL A 42 7.49 4.31 -3.42
N ASN A 43 7.39 3.83 -4.65
CA ASN A 43 7.89 4.51 -5.84
C ASN A 43 6.81 4.57 -6.92
N TRP A 44 6.95 5.56 -7.80
CA TRP A 44 6.24 5.56 -9.08
C TRP A 44 6.88 4.55 -10.04
N ASP A 45 6.06 3.69 -10.62
CA ASP A 45 6.37 2.90 -11.81
C ASP A 45 5.36 3.31 -12.88
N ASN A 46 5.78 4.23 -13.75
CA ASN A 46 4.91 4.90 -14.72
C ASN A 46 3.71 5.56 -14.02
N ASP A 47 2.50 5.09 -14.29
CA ASP A 47 1.22 5.57 -13.76
C ASP A 47 0.78 4.82 -12.48
N LYS A 48 1.66 4.00 -11.90
CA LYS A 48 1.35 3.15 -10.75
C LYS A 48 2.20 3.48 -9.54
N LEU A 49 1.60 3.37 -8.37
CA LEU A 49 2.30 3.41 -7.09
C LEU A 49 2.66 1.99 -6.68
N VAL A 50 3.96 1.69 -6.59
CA VAL A 50 4.48 0.39 -6.20
C VAL A 50 5.15 0.49 -4.85
N CYS A 51 4.64 -0.25 -3.88
CA CYS A 51 5.23 -0.41 -2.56
C CYS A 51 5.94 -1.77 -2.45
N VAL A 52 7.17 -1.74 -1.97
CA VAL A 52 7.93 -2.93 -1.59
C VAL A 52 8.09 -2.92 -0.07
N GLN A 53 7.66 -4.00 0.58
CA GLN A 53 7.74 -4.17 2.03
C GLN A 53 8.80 -5.24 2.34
N LYS A 54 10.00 -4.81 2.74
CA LYS A 54 11.09 -5.71 3.14
C LYS A 54 10.91 -6.11 4.61
N GLY A 55 10.97 -7.41 4.88
CA GLY A 55 10.85 -7.94 6.23
C GLY A 55 10.90 -9.46 6.24
N GLU A 56 10.21 -10.07 7.20
CA GLU A 56 10.13 -11.54 7.34
C GLU A 56 9.57 -12.25 6.09
N LYS A 57 8.62 -11.59 5.41
CA LYS A 57 7.88 -12.16 4.28
C LYS A 57 8.52 -11.78 2.95
N LYS A 58 8.76 -12.78 2.10
CA LYS A 58 9.30 -12.58 0.75
C LYS A 58 8.23 -12.04 -0.20
N ASN A 59 8.66 -11.23 -1.16
CA ASN A 59 7.79 -10.67 -2.22
C ASN A 59 6.52 -10.00 -1.65
N ARG A 60 6.68 -9.30 -0.51
CA ARG A 60 5.61 -8.56 0.13
C ARG A 60 5.56 -7.14 -0.41
N GLY A 61 4.37 -6.68 -0.77
CA GLY A 61 4.18 -5.34 -1.29
C GLY A 61 2.79 -5.15 -1.89
N TRP A 62 2.58 -3.98 -2.48
CA TRP A 62 1.33 -3.67 -3.15
C TRP A 62 1.54 -2.75 -4.34
N THR A 63 0.56 -2.75 -5.26
CA THR A 63 0.54 -1.87 -6.41
C THR A 63 -0.82 -1.21 -6.53
N HIS A 64 -0.84 0.12 -6.55
CA HIS A 64 -2.02 0.93 -6.81
C HIS A 64 -1.96 1.55 -8.20
N TRP A 65 -3.10 1.58 -8.88
CA TRP A 65 -3.27 2.35 -10.13
C TRP A 65 -4.71 2.80 -10.27
N VAL A 66 -4.92 3.85 -11.05
CA VAL A 66 -6.25 4.40 -11.33
C VAL A 66 -6.65 4.04 -12.76
N GLN A 67 -7.86 3.56 -12.94
CA GLN A 67 -8.46 3.32 -14.25
C GLN A 67 -9.86 3.96 -14.28
N GLY A 68 -9.99 5.08 -15.00
CA GLY A 68 -11.24 5.84 -15.02
C GLY A 68 -11.61 6.35 -13.62
N ASN A 69 -12.74 5.86 -13.09
CA ASN A 69 -13.23 6.22 -11.76
C ASN A 69 -12.96 5.14 -10.69
N GLU A 70 -12.08 4.19 -11.00
CA GLU A 70 -11.74 3.06 -10.13
C GLU A 70 -10.29 3.15 -9.65
N LEU A 71 -10.11 2.95 -8.35
CA LEU A 71 -8.81 2.71 -7.74
C LEU A 71 -8.61 1.21 -7.62
N HIS A 72 -7.61 0.68 -8.31
CA HIS A 72 -7.23 -0.71 -8.23
C HIS A 72 -6.08 -0.89 -7.23
N LEU A 73 -6.11 -2.01 -6.53
CA LEU A 73 -5.08 -2.44 -5.59
C LEU A 73 -4.74 -3.91 -5.82
N GLU A 74 -3.47 -4.20 -6.04
CA GLU A 74 -2.93 -5.55 -6.06
C GLU A 74 -1.97 -5.75 -4.89
N LEU A 75 -2.32 -6.63 -3.95
CA LEU A 75 -1.50 -7.01 -2.80
C LEU A 75 -0.74 -8.29 -3.09
N LYS A 76 0.55 -8.33 -2.77
CA LYS A 76 1.45 -9.47 -2.99
C LYS A 76 2.09 -9.90 -1.69
N CYS A 77 2.18 -11.21 -1.46
CA CYS A 77 2.96 -11.78 -0.36
C CYS A 77 3.25 -13.26 -0.66
N GLU A 78 4.51 -13.70 -0.62
CA GLU A 78 4.92 -15.10 -0.81
C GLU A 78 4.31 -15.77 -2.07
N GLY A 79 4.24 -15.01 -3.18
CA GLY A 79 3.68 -15.50 -4.45
C GLY A 79 2.15 -15.56 -4.50
N LYS A 80 1.45 -15.19 -3.43
CA LYS A 80 0.00 -14.99 -3.42
C LYS A 80 -0.34 -13.57 -3.86
N VAL A 81 -1.48 -13.43 -4.53
CA VAL A 81 -1.98 -12.17 -5.08
C VAL A 81 -3.44 -11.98 -4.67
N CYS A 82 -3.76 -10.81 -4.13
CA CYS A 82 -5.13 -10.36 -3.87
C CYS A 82 -5.41 -9.07 -4.66
N LYS A 83 -6.61 -8.95 -5.22
CA LYS A 83 -7.02 -7.80 -6.02
C LYS A 83 -8.27 -7.16 -5.42
N GLN A 84 -8.23 -5.84 -5.26
CA GLN A 84 -9.35 -5.03 -4.79
C GLN A 84 -9.59 -3.89 -5.77
N VAL A 85 -10.85 -3.49 -5.92
CA VAL A 85 -11.27 -2.38 -6.77
C VAL A 85 -12.22 -1.50 -5.97
N PHE A 86 -11.91 -0.21 -5.89
CA PHE A 86 -12.69 0.78 -5.17
C PHE A 86 -13.23 1.81 -6.17
N LYS A 87 -14.51 2.15 -6.06
CA LYS A 87 -15.07 3.25 -6.86
C LYS A 87 -14.90 4.55 -6.10
N ARG A 88 -14.40 5.58 -6.80
CA ARG A 88 -14.36 6.93 -6.24
C ARG A 88 -15.79 7.43 -6.07
N ILE A 89 -16.11 7.79 -4.84
CA ILE A 89 -17.35 8.47 -4.46
C ILE A 89 -17.08 9.98 -4.59
N GLN A 90 -18.03 10.72 -5.17
CA GLN A 90 -18.00 12.19 -5.23
C GLN A 90 -18.46 12.80 -3.91
#